data_AF-A0ABD3ZUB7-F1
#
_entry.id   AF-A0ABD3ZUB7-F1
#
_cell.length_a   1.000
_cell.length_b   1.000
_cell.length_c   1.000
_cell.angle_alpha   90.00
_cell.angle_beta   90.00
_cell.angle_gamma   90.00
#
_symmetry.space_group_name_H-M   'P 1'
#
loop_
_entity.id
_entity.type
_entity.pdbx_description
1 polymer ?
#
loop_
_entity_poly.entity_id
_entity_poly.type
_entity_poly.pdbx_seq_one_letter_code
_entity_poly.pdbx_strand_id
1 'polypeptide(L)'
;MQSVSEYLAEKYGESYKESMDIQCLFKEAVKRDHSIDQLEQMIKRLDYEVSASKDKSYLSTVPFTIYTSILTSITTVIVSFFTFFYSTANAFSNMAVSKDDDDKINPSELLIDITEGAEGIINMIIWTILIIFFSMIGLWIIIDKKHSNFYIRHHGYKLLLEEALLELEKERKSKFSQHHSI
;
A
#
# COMPACT_ATOMS: atom_id res chain seq x y z
N MET A 1 -16.22 9.01 -15.85
CA MET A 1 -15.85 8.07 -16.91
C MET A 1 -15.58 6.75 -16.23
N GLN A 2 -16.39 5.73 -16.51
CA GLN A 2 -16.22 4.38 -15.95
C GLN A 2 -15.00 3.71 -16.61
N SER A 3 -14.16 3.01 -15.83
CA SER A 3 -13.01 2.32 -16.40
C SER A 3 -13.45 1.14 -17.27
N VAL A 4 -12.65 0.76 -18.26
CA VAL A 4 -12.99 -0.40 -19.12
C VAL A 4 -13.13 -1.67 -18.28
N SER A 5 -12.26 -1.85 -17.29
CA SER A 5 -12.30 -2.98 -16.38
C SER A 5 -13.56 -3.02 -15.50
N GLU A 6 -14.11 -1.87 -15.12
CA GLU A 6 -15.38 -1.79 -14.37
C GLU A 6 -16.58 -2.13 -15.24
N TYR A 7 -16.62 -1.61 -16.46
CA TYR A 7 -17.66 -1.95 -17.43
C TYR A 7 -17.69 -3.46 -17.71
N LEU A 8 -16.52 -4.08 -17.92
CA LEU A 8 -16.43 -5.52 -18.19
C LEU A 8 -16.85 -6.36 -16.98
N ALA A 9 -16.46 -5.95 -15.76
CA ALA A 9 -16.88 -6.61 -14.53
C ALA A 9 -18.38 -6.49 -14.27
N GLU A 10 -18.97 -5.33 -14.52
CA GLU A 10 -20.40 -5.11 -14.33
C GLU A 10 -21.24 -5.90 -15.33
N LYS A 11 -20.83 -5.93 -16.60
CA LYS A 11 -21.60 -6.56 -17.67
C LYS A 11 -21.40 -8.08 -17.77
N TYR A 12 -20.18 -8.55 -17.51
CA TYR A 12 -19.79 -9.95 -17.74
C TYR A 12 -19.24 -10.65 -16.47
N GLY A 13 -19.26 -10.00 -15.30
CA GLY A 13 -18.69 -10.53 -14.06
C GLY A 13 -17.16 -10.53 -14.03
N GLU A 14 -16.55 -10.85 -12.88
CA GLU A 14 -15.08 -10.96 -12.70
C GLU A 14 -14.47 -12.20 -13.39
N SER A 15 -14.87 -12.46 -14.64
CA SER A 15 -14.54 -13.65 -15.43
C SER A 15 -13.04 -13.95 -15.55
N TYR A 16 -12.19 -12.93 -15.39
CA TYR A 16 -10.73 -13.06 -15.43
C TYR A 16 -10.12 -13.83 -14.25
N LYS A 17 -10.86 -14.06 -13.16
CA LYS A 17 -10.43 -14.88 -12.02
C LYS A 17 -11.04 -16.28 -12.02
N GLU A 18 -11.92 -16.56 -12.98
CA GLU A 18 -12.76 -17.74 -12.99
C GLU A 18 -12.17 -18.86 -13.84
N SER A 19 -12.86 -20.01 -13.89
CA SER A 19 -12.44 -21.18 -14.66
C SER A 19 -12.33 -20.89 -16.17
N MET A 20 -11.58 -21.74 -16.89
CA MET A 20 -11.45 -21.64 -18.35
C MET A 20 -12.79 -21.63 -19.08
N ASP A 21 -13.79 -22.35 -18.58
CA ASP A 21 -15.13 -22.38 -19.18
C ASP A 21 -15.80 -20.99 -19.10
N ILE A 22 -15.69 -20.31 -17.95
CA ILE A 22 -16.23 -18.97 -17.76
C ILE A 22 -15.48 -17.96 -18.61
N GLN A 23 -14.15 -18.09 -18.72
CA GLN A 23 -13.34 -17.26 -19.61
C GLN A 23 -13.73 -17.45 -21.09
N CYS A 24 -14.05 -18.69 -21.50
CA CYS A 24 -14.55 -18.97 -22.85
C CYS A 24 -15.90 -18.28 -23.10
N LEU A 25 -16.84 -18.40 -22.15
CA LEU A 25 -18.14 -17.72 -22.22
C LEU A 25 -17.99 -16.20 -22.30
N PHE A 26 -17.05 -15.62 -21.54
CA PHE A 26 -16.70 -14.21 -21.62
C PHE A 26 -16.23 -13.85 -23.04
N LYS A 27 -15.28 -14.60 -23.60
CA LYS A 27 -14.75 -14.34 -24.95
C LYS A 27 -15.85 -14.40 -26.01
N GLU A 28 -16.71 -15.41 -25.98
CA GLU A 28 -17.85 -15.52 -26.90
C GLU A 28 -18.82 -14.34 -26.77
N ALA A 29 -19.15 -13.94 -25.54
CA ALA A 29 -20.04 -12.80 -25.30
C ALA A 29 -19.43 -11.48 -25.81
N VAL A 30 -18.14 -11.27 -25.58
CA VAL A 30 -17.43 -10.07 -26.00
C VAL A 30 -17.26 -10.01 -27.52
N LYS A 31 -16.96 -11.14 -28.17
CA LYS A 31 -16.89 -11.24 -29.64
C LYS A 31 -18.23 -10.90 -30.31
N ARG A 32 -19.34 -11.26 -29.66
CA ARG A 32 -20.70 -10.97 -30.15
C ARG A 32 -21.07 -9.49 -29.95
N ASP A 33 -20.72 -8.92 -28.81
CA ASP A 33 -21.21 -7.62 -28.38
C ASP A 33 -20.35 -6.44 -28.88
N HIS A 34 -19.13 -6.70 -29.37
CA HIS A 34 -18.16 -5.66 -29.73
C HIS A 34 -17.48 -5.91 -31.08
N SER A 35 -17.18 -4.83 -31.81
CA SER A 35 -16.38 -4.90 -33.04
C SER A 35 -14.88 -5.01 -32.74
N ILE A 36 -14.10 -5.47 -33.73
CA ILE A 36 -12.62 -5.52 -33.67
C ILE A 36 -12.04 -4.16 -33.21
N ASP A 37 -12.47 -3.06 -33.83
CA ASP A 37 -12.00 -1.71 -33.47
C ASP A 37 -12.34 -1.34 -32.01
N GLN A 38 -13.52 -1.75 -31.52
CA GLN A 38 -13.92 -1.52 -30.14
C GLN A 38 -13.06 -2.32 -29.16
N LEU A 39 -12.76 -3.58 -29.47
CA LEU A 39 -11.87 -4.43 -28.67
C LEU A 39 -10.46 -3.85 -28.60
N GLU A 40 -9.91 -3.41 -29.74
CA GLU A 40 -8.60 -2.73 -29.77
C GLU A 40 -8.59 -1.47 -28.91
N GLN A 41 -9.65 -0.66 -28.97
CA GLN A 41 -9.76 0.54 -28.15
C GLN A 41 -9.86 0.19 -26.65
N MET A 42 -10.60 -0.84 -26.29
CA MET A 42 -10.69 -1.32 -24.91
C MET A 42 -9.33 -1.80 -24.38
N ILE A 43 -8.59 -2.58 -25.18
CA ILE A 43 -7.24 -3.05 -24.85
C ILE A 43 -6.29 -1.85 -24.65
N LYS A 44 -6.28 -0.89 -25.58
CA LYS A 44 -5.44 0.32 -25.49
C LYS A 44 -5.77 1.16 -24.24
N ARG A 45 -7.05 1.27 -23.89
CA ARG A 45 -7.48 1.99 -22.67
C ARG A 45 -7.04 1.28 -21.40
N LEU A 46 -7.17 -0.05 -21.32
CA LEU A 46 -6.68 -0.82 -20.18
C LEU A 46 -5.16 -0.64 -20.02
N ASP A 47 -4.41 -0.64 -21.12
CA ASP A 47 -2.95 -0.44 -21.10
C ASP A 47 -2.57 0.98 -20.65
N TYR A 48 -3.32 1.99 -21.11
CA TYR A 48 -3.15 3.37 -20.67
C TYR A 48 -3.46 3.54 -19.19
N GLU A 49 -4.55 2.94 -18.69
CA GLU A 49 -4.92 3.00 -17.26
C GLU A 49 -3.85 2.34 -16.38
N VAL A 50 -3.28 1.21 -16.81
CA VAL A 50 -2.16 0.53 -16.14
C VAL A 50 -0.90 1.39 -16.15
N SER A 51 -0.56 1.98 -17.29
CA SER A 51 0.62 2.85 -17.45
C SER A 51 0.49 4.11 -16.60
N ALA A 52 -0.66 4.79 -16.64
CA ALA A 52 -0.94 5.96 -15.81
C ALA A 52 -0.96 5.63 -14.31
N SER A 53 -1.38 4.42 -13.93
CA SER A 53 -1.30 3.92 -12.56
C SER A 53 0.15 3.69 -12.11
N LYS A 54 0.98 3.13 -12.99
CA LYS A 54 2.42 2.95 -12.77
C LYS A 54 3.13 4.30 -12.62
N ASP A 55 2.78 5.28 -13.44
CA ASP A 55 3.33 6.64 -13.34
C ASP A 55 2.88 7.35 -12.05
N LYS A 56 1.75 6.95 -11.46
CA LYS A 56 1.31 7.42 -10.13
C LYS A 56 1.87 6.59 -8.98
N SER A 57 2.63 5.52 -9.25
CA SER A 57 3.20 4.64 -8.22
C SER A 57 4.14 5.37 -7.28
N TYR A 58 4.75 6.51 -7.67
CA TYR A 58 5.50 7.37 -6.72
C TYR A 58 4.63 7.93 -5.58
N LEU A 59 3.31 8.02 -5.75
CA LEU A 59 2.39 8.39 -4.67
C LEU A 59 2.26 7.28 -3.63
N SER A 60 2.71 6.05 -3.93
CA SER A 60 2.78 4.96 -2.94
C SER A 60 3.93 5.13 -1.94
N THR A 61 5.02 5.80 -2.34
CA THR A 61 6.18 6.07 -1.46
C THR A 61 6.00 7.32 -0.60
N VAL A 62 5.16 8.28 -1.01
CA VAL A 62 4.91 9.52 -0.25
C VAL A 62 4.41 9.26 1.18
N PRO A 63 3.41 8.40 1.43
CA PRO A 63 2.99 8.06 2.79
C PRO A 63 4.13 7.51 3.63
N PHE A 64 4.95 6.60 3.07
CA PHE A 64 6.09 6.02 3.78
C PHE A 64 7.09 7.10 4.22
N THR A 65 7.42 8.05 3.35
CA THR A 65 8.31 9.18 3.68
C THR A 65 7.73 10.08 4.78
N ILE A 66 6.42 10.33 4.76
CA ILE A 66 5.77 11.11 5.83
C ILE A 66 5.85 10.36 7.16
N TYR A 67 5.61 9.04 7.16
CA TYR A 67 5.71 8.23 8.38
C TYR A 67 7.13 8.17 8.95
N THR A 68 8.15 7.98 8.11
CA THR A 68 9.53 7.95 8.58
C THR A 68 9.95 9.30 9.16
N SER A 69 9.49 10.41 8.57
CA SER A 69 9.71 11.75 9.13
C SER A 69 9.07 11.90 10.52
N ILE A 70 7.79 11.51 10.68
CA ILE A 70 7.08 11.60 11.96
C ILE A 70 7.77 10.72 13.02
N LEU A 71 8.14 9.49 12.65
CA LEU A 71 8.82 8.56 13.56
C LEU A 71 10.18 9.12 14.02
N THR A 72 10.92 9.76 13.11
CA THR A 72 12.19 10.41 13.42
C THR A 72 11.97 11.56 14.40
N SER A 73 11.00 12.44 14.14
CA SER A 73 10.66 13.54 15.04
C SER A 73 10.27 13.06 16.45
N ILE A 74 9.44 12.02 16.54
CA ILE A 74 9.05 11.41 17.81
C ILE A 74 10.29 10.86 18.53
N THR A 75 11.14 10.12 17.81
CA THR A 75 12.38 9.56 18.37
C THR A 75 13.28 10.66 18.92
N THR A 76 13.43 11.78 18.20
CA THR A 76 14.21 12.93 18.67
C THR A 76 13.64 13.53 19.95
N VAL A 77 12.32 13.69 20.05
CA VAL A 77 11.68 14.19 21.28
C VAL A 77 11.94 13.26 22.45
N ILE A 78 11.85 11.94 22.25
CA ILE A 78 12.09 10.93 23.29
C ILE A 78 13.53 10.98 23.77
N VAL A 79 14.50 10.98 22.86
CA VAL A 79 15.94 11.05 23.21
C VAL A 79 16.24 12.34 23.97
N SER A 80 15.64 13.46 23.56
CA SER A 80 15.79 14.75 24.24
C SER A 80 15.21 14.71 25.66
N PHE A 81 14.02 14.14 25.82
CA PHE A 81 13.39 13.95 27.12
C PHE A 81 14.24 13.06 28.04
N PHE A 82 14.70 11.92 27.52
CA PHE A 82 15.53 11.00 28.28
C PHE A 82 16.86 11.65 28.71
N THR A 83 17.50 12.39 27.79
CA THR A 83 18.74 13.13 28.07
C THR A 83 18.53 14.20 29.14
N PHE A 84 17.41 14.94 29.06
CA PHE A 84 17.05 15.94 30.07
C PHE A 84 16.91 15.30 31.46
N PHE A 85 16.08 14.27 31.60
CA PHE A 85 15.87 13.59 32.88
C PHE A 85 17.17 12.99 33.42
N TYR A 86 17.94 12.31 32.57
CA TYR A 86 19.23 11.74 32.97
C TYR A 86 20.23 12.81 33.43
N SER A 87 20.33 13.93 32.70
CA SER A 87 21.21 15.04 33.08
C SER A 87 20.75 15.73 34.36
N THR A 88 19.45 15.94 34.54
CA THR A 88 18.87 16.53 35.75
C THR A 88 19.12 15.61 36.95
N ALA A 89 18.85 14.32 36.81
CA ALA A 89 19.05 13.33 37.87
C ALA A 89 20.52 13.27 38.30
N ASN A 90 21.47 13.27 37.35
CA ASN A 90 22.90 13.35 37.66
C ASN A 90 23.29 14.66 38.35
N ALA A 91 22.78 15.81 37.90
CA ALA A 91 23.09 17.10 38.51
C ALA A 91 22.55 17.20 39.94
N PHE A 92 21.31 16.76 40.18
CA PHE A 92 20.72 16.73 41.52
C PHE A 92 21.41 15.72 42.43
N SER A 93 21.73 14.53 41.93
CA SER A 93 22.47 13.51 42.67
C SER A 93 23.83 14.05 43.14
N ASN A 94 24.61 14.63 42.23
CA ASN A 94 25.90 15.25 42.57
C ASN A 94 25.77 16.44 43.53
N MET A 95 24.71 17.25 43.38
CA MET A 95 24.44 18.40 44.25
C MET A 95 23.96 17.98 45.65
N ALA A 96 23.20 16.89 45.76
CA ALA A 96 22.73 16.36 47.02
C ALA A 96 23.88 15.72 47.81
N VAL A 97 24.70 14.89 47.15
CA VAL A 97 25.90 14.27 47.75
C VAL A 97 26.91 15.34 48.18
N SER A 98 27.12 16.39 47.39
CA SER A 98 28.08 17.47 47.76
C SER A 98 27.62 18.39 48.89
N LYS A 99 26.34 18.35 49.27
CA LYS A 99 25.78 19.14 50.39
C LYS A 99 25.50 18.31 51.64
N ASP A 100 25.77 17.02 51.57
CA ASP A 100 25.50 16.08 52.65
C ASP A 100 26.75 15.86 53.49
N ASP A 101 26.90 16.64 54.56
CA ASP A 101 28.05 16.55 55.49
C ASP A 101 28.08 15.25 56.31
N ASP A 102 26.96 14.49 56.32
CA ASP A 102 26.74 13.31 57.17
C ASP A 102 26.62 11.99 56.38
N ASP A 103 26.79 12.01 55.05
CA ASP A 103 26.78 10.83 54.15
C ASP A 103 25.48 9.98 54.25
N LYS A 104 24.35 10.62 54.55
CA LYS A 104 23.03 9.99 54.76
C LYS A 104 22.16 9.90 53.51
N ILE A 105 22.46 10.66 52.46
CA ILE A 105 21.70 10.72 51.22
C ILE A 105 22.22 9.65 50.27
N ASN A 106 21.35 8.70 49.93
CA ASN A 106 21.66 7.68 48.93
C ASN A 106 21.31 8.19 47.51
N PRO A 107 22.29 8.46 46.63
CA PRO A 107 22.04 8.90 45.27
C PRO A 107 21.23 7.90 44.44
N SER A 108 21.29 6.61 44.79
CA SER A 108 20.49 5.57 44.15
C SER A 108 18.98 5.73 44.42
N GLU A 109 18.59 6.18 45.63
CA GLU A 109 17.18 6.42 45.98
C GLU A 109 16.63 7.66 45.26
N LEU A 110 17.43 8.73 45.15
CA LEU A 110 17.05 9.93 44.38
C LEU A 110 16.87 9.64 42.89
N LEU A 111 17.70 8.75 42.33
CA LEU A 111 17.53 8.31 40.95
C LEU A 111 16.23 7.51 40.78
N ILE A 112 15.90 6.63 41.73
CA ILE A 112 14.68 5.81 41.70
C ILE A 112 13.42 6.70 41.68
N ASP A 113 13.32 7.69 42.58
CA ASP A 113 12.17 8.63 42.64
C ASP A 113 11.98 9.43 41.34
N ILE A 114 13.09 9.88 40.73
CA ILE A 114 13.04 10.61 39.44
C ILE A 114 12.62 9.68 38.30
N THR A 115 13.08 8.42 38.32
CA THR A 115 12.74 7.43 37.29
C THR A 115 11.30 6.92 37.39
N GLU A 116 10.73 6.79 38.59
CA GLU A 116 9.30 6.47 38.78
C GLU A 116 8.40 7.54 38.15
N GLY A 117 8.73 8.83 38.34
CA GLY A 117 8.01 9.93 37.69
C GLY A 117 8.10 9.91 36.15
N ALA A 118 9.19 9.37 35.60
CA ALA A 118 9.40 9.26 34.16
C ALA A 118 8.68 8.05 33.54
N GLU A 119 8.37 7.00 34.31
CA GLU A 119 7.77 5.75 33.84
C GLU A 119 6.43 5.99 33.13
N GLY A 120 5.58 6.87 33.68
CA GLY A 120 4.29 7.22 33.09
C GLY A 120 4.41 7.89 31.71
N ILE A 121 5.42 8.75 31.54
CA ILE A 121 5.70 9.43 30.26
C ILE A 121 6.25 8.41 29.24
N ILE A 122 7.15 7.53 29.67
CA ILE A 122 7.72 6.48 28.83
C ILE A 122 6.63 5.53 28.32
N ASN A 123 5.70 5.13 29.18
CA ASN A 123 4.59 4.27 28.78
C ASN A 123 3.69 4.94 27.73
N MET A 124 3.34 6.22 27.93
CA MET A 124 2.54 7.00 26.96
C MET A 124 3.26 7.10 25.59
N ILE A 125 4.58 7.30 25.62
CA ILE A 125 5.43 7.33 24.42
C ILE A 125 5.40 5.99 23.68
N ILE A 126 5.59 4.88 24.40
CA ILE A 126 5.61 3.52 23.82
C ILE A 126 4.27 3.23 23.12
N TRP A 127 3.14 3.52 23.77
CA TRP A 127 1.81 3.35 23.17
C TRP A 127 1.62 4.20 21.92
N THR A 128 2.10 5.45 21.93
CA THR A 128 2.01 6.34 20.78
C THR A 128 2.80 5.79 19.59
N ILE A 129 4.00 5.27 19.82
CA ILE A 129 4.82 4.62 18.77
C ILE A 129 4.10 3.40 18.21
N LEU A 130 3.54 2.54 19.07
CA LEU A 130 2.84 1.33 18.64
C LEU A 130 1.63 1.67 17.78
N ILE A 131 0.81 2.65 18.18
CA ILE A 131 -0.36 3.09 17.41
C ILE A 131 0.06 3.57 16.03
N ILE A 132 1.10 4.41 15.95
CA ILE A 132 1.60 4.93 14.66
C ILE A 132 2.12 3.78 13.80
N PHE A 133 2.89 2.86 14.38
CA PHE A 133 3.44 1.71 13.67
C PHE A 133 2.36 0.80 13.09
N PHE A 134 1.36 0.41 13.89
CA PHE A 134 0.24 -0.41 13.42
C PHE A 134 -0.61 0.34 12.39
N SER A 135 -0.81 1.64 12.54
CA SER A 135 -1.53 2.45 11.55
C SER A 135 -0.81 2.48 10.20
N MET A 136 0.53 2.55 10.21
CA MET A 136 1.37 2.54 9.01
C MET A 136 1.25 1.21 8.28
N ILE A 137 1.36 0.09 9.00
CA ILE A 137 1.18 -1.25 8.43
C ILE A 137 -0.23 -1.39 7.83
N GLY A 138 -1.26 -0.96 8.55
CA GLY A 138 -2.65 -1.04 8.08
C GLY A 138 -2.86 -0.27 6.77
N LEU A 139 -2.37 0.96 6.69
CA LEU A 139 -2.48 1.77 5.48
C LEU A 139 -1.66 1.21 4.33
N TRP A 140 -0.46 0.71 4.60
CA TRP A 140 0.36 0.05 3.58
C TRP A 140 -0.33 -1.18 2.99
N ILE A 141 -0.89 -2.07 3.84
CA ILE A 141 -1.65 -3.24 3.39
C ILE A 141 -2.86 -2.83 2.54
N ILE A 142 -3.58 -1.78 2.92
CA ILE A 142 -4.73 -1.28 2.15
C ILE A 142 -4.30 -0.77 0.78
N ILE A 143 -3.23 0.04 0.73
CA ILE A 143 -2.70 0.59 -0.52
C ILE A 143 -2.20 -0.53 -1.44
N ASP A 144 -1.41 -1.45 -0.89
CA ASP A 144 -0.84 -2.57 -1.63
C ASP A 144 -1.92 -3.48 -2.20
N LYS A 145 -2.90 -3.88 -1.36
CA LYS A 145 -4.03 -4.69 -1.80
C LYS A 145 -4.85 -4.01 -2.89
N LYS A 146 -5.09 -2.69 -2.76
CA LYS A 146 -5.79 -1.92 -3.78
C LYS A 146 -5.02 -1.87 -5.10
N HIS A 147 -3.70 -1.66 -5.02
CA HIS A 147 -2.85 -1.56 -6.20
C HIS A 147 -2.71 -2.92 -6.92
N SER A 148 -2.49 -3.99 -6.16
CA SER A 148 -2.42 -5.36 -6.67
C SER A 148 -3.73 -5.78 -7.34
N ASN A 149 -4.88 -5.59 -6.67
CA ASN A 149 -6.19 -5.90 -7.24
C ASN A 149 -6.46 -5.11 -8.53
N PHE A 150 -6.05 -3.84 -8.58
CA PHE A 150 -6.13 -3.02 -9.78
C PHE A 150 -5.34 -3.67 -10.93
N TYR A 151 -4.07 -4.02 -10.74
CA TYR A 151 -3.26 -4.64 -11.80
C TYR A 151 -3.82 -5.98 -12.26
N ILE A 152 -4.16 -6.87 -11.32
CA ILE A 152 -4.70 -8.21 -11.65
C ILE A 152 -5.98 -8.06 -12.48
N ARG A 153 -6.86 -7.12 -12.12
CA ARG A 153 -8.10 -6.85 -12.85
C ARG A 153 -7.84 -6.37 -14.27
N HIS A 154 -7.00 -5.34 -14.44
CA HIS A 154 -6.78 -4.75 -15.77
C HIS A 154 -5.99 -5.69 -16.67
N HIS A 155 -4.99 -6.38 -16.13
CA HIS A 155 -4.20 -7.36 -16.87
C HIS A 155 -5.04 -8.57 -17.27
N GLY A 156 -5.85 -9.11 -16.35
CA GLY A 156 -6.72 -10.25 -16.62
C GLY A 156 -7.72 -9.98 -17.74
N TYR A 157 -8.43 -8.84 -17.70
CA TYR A 157 -9.31 -8.47 -18.81
C TYR A 157 -8.56 -8.20 -20.11
N LYS A 158 -7.41 -7.53 -20.06
CA LYS A 158 -6.60 -7.26 -21.24
C LYS A 158 -6.26 -8.55 -21.98
N LEU A 159 -5.79 -9.57 -21.24
CA LEU A 159 -5.46 -10.88 -21.80
C LEU A 159 -6.67 -11.52 -22.50
N LEU A 160 -7.83 -11.55 -21.83
CA LEU A 160 -9.05 -12.15 -22.41
C LEU A 160 -9.52 -11.40 -23.67
N LEU A 161 -9.40 -10.07 -23.70
CA LEU A 161 -9.73 -9.27 -24.87
C LEU A 161 -8.75 -9.52 -26.03
N GLU A 162 -7.45 -9.64 -25.75
CA GLU A 162 -6.42 -9.95 -26.75
C GLU A 162 -6.65 -11.34 -27.37
N GLU A 163 -6.99 -12.34 -26.55
CA GLU A 163 -7.37 -13.67 -27.03
C GLU A 163 -8.62 -13.62 -27.93
N ALA A 164 -9.68 -12.93 -27.50
CA ALA A 164 -10.91 -12.78 -28.28
C ALA A 164 -10.66 -12.08 -29.62
N LEU A 165 -9.80 -11.05 -29.64
CA LEU A 165 -9.42 -10.33 -30.85
C LEU A 165 -8.66 -11.24 -31.83
N LEU A 166 -7.68 -12.01 -31.33
CA LEU A 166 -6.90 -12.95 -32.14
C LEU A 166 -7.78 -14.05 -32.75
N GLU A 167 -8.75 -14.58 -31.99
CA GLU A 167 -9.72 -15.55 -32.47
C GLU A 167 -10.57 -14.96 -33.62
N LEU A 168 -11.11 -13.75 -33.45
CA LEU A 168 -11.89 -13.07 -34.49
C LEU A 168 -11.08 -12.82 -35.77
N GLU A 169 -9.82 -12.39 -35.65
CA GLU A 169 -8.96 -12.19 -36.81
C GLU A 169 -8.67 -13.50 -37.56
N LYS A 170 -8.47 -14.59 -36.83
CA LYS A 170 -8.23 -15.92 -37.40
C LYS A 170 -9.46 -16.44 -38.13
N GLU A 171 -10.64 -16.29 -37.54
CA GLU A 171 -11.94 -16.65 -38.15
C GLU A 171 -12.21 -15.82 -39.42
N ARG A 172 -11.85 -14.54 -39.42
CA ARG A 172 -11.98 -13.67 -40.60
C ARG A 172 -11.04 -14.11 -41.73
N LYS A 173 -9.78 -14.41 -41.43
CA LYS A 173 -8.78 -14.87 -42.41
C LYS A 173 -9.17 -16.22 -43.03
N SER A 174 -9.69 -17.16 -42.24
CA SER A 174 -10.11 -18.47 -42.74
C SER A 174 -11.31 -18.37 -43.69
N LYS A 175 -12.33 -17.56 -43.35
CA LYS A 175 -13.48 -17.30 -44.24
C LYS A 175 -13.06 -16.66 -45.56
N PHE A 176 -12.11 -15.72 -45.53
CA PHE A 176 -11.61 -15.06 -46.74
C PHE A 176 -10.88 -16.05 -47.67
N SER A 177 -10.07 -16.95 -47.11
CA SER A 177 -9.34 -17.97 -47.88
C SER A 177 -10.25 -19.02 -48.53
N GLN A 178 -11.38 -19.36 -47.89
CA GLN A 178 -12.39 -20.26 -48.48
C GLN A 178 -13.15 -19.60 -49.64
N HIS A 179 -13.38 -18.28 -49.60
CA HIS A 179 -14.17 -17.59 -50.61
C HIS A 179 -13.39 -17.25 -51.90
N HIS A 180 -12.05 -17.30 -51.88
CA HIS A 180 -11.18 -17.14 -53.06
C HIS A 180 -10.73 -18.48 -53.68
N SER A 181 -11.17 -19.62 -53.14
CA SER A 181 -10.85 -20.96 -53.65
C SER A 181 -12.00 -21.57 -54.47
N ILE A 182 -13.02 -20.78 -54.81
CA ILE A 182 -14.20 -21.14 -55.63
C ILE A 182 -14.22 -20.22 -56.84
#